data_AF-A0A2S0Q6Z8-F1
#
_entry.id   AF-A0A2S0Q6Z8-F1
#
_cell.length_a   1.000
_cell.length_b   1.000
_cell.length_c   1.000
_cell.angle_alpha   90.00
_cell.angle_beta   90.00
_cell.angle_gamma   90.00
#
_symmetry.space_group_name_H-M   'P 1'
#
loop_
_entity.id
_entity.type
_entity.pdbx_description
1 polymer ?
#
loop_
_entity_poly.entity_id
_entity_poly.type
_entity_poly.pdbx_seq_one_letter_code
_entity_poly.pdbx_strand_id
1 'polypeptide(L)'
;MSSIRTGIEWTDKTWNPTTGCNKISPGCLHCYAEALTKRFPNNFKNGFDLTLHPERLAEPLKWRTPSRIFVNSMSDLFHEEVPLDFIQNVFKVIQATPWHIYQILTKRPERLVELAPNLEFHKNIWLGVSVENQNYVSRIDCLRQVPASVRFLSCEPLLGSLNLNLENIDWVIVGGESGQKHRPMSIEWVEDIRDQCQKAEVAFFFKQVGGRTSKAGGRLLDGKIWDEMPDAWQQHYKKWGAYPQKLRIKKESLGLTA
;
A
#
# COMPACT_ATOMS: atom_id res chain seq x y z
N MET A 1 -11.81 9.29 0.88
CA MET A 1 -12.89 8.28 1.06
C MET A 1 -12.29 6.90 1.04
N SER A 2 -12.58 6.10 2.05
CA SER A 2 -12.33 4.67 2.04
C SER A 2 -13.29 3.98 1.07
N SER A 3 -12.89 2.84 0.50
CA SER A 3 -13.73 2.08 -0.41
C SER A 3 -13.84 0.63 0.02
N ILE A 4 -15.07 0.12 0.07
CA ILE A 4 -15.35 -1.31 0.32
C ILE A 4 -15.19 -2.17 -0.94
N ARG A 5 -14.99 -1.56 -2.13
CA ARG A 5 -14.66 -2.21 -3.40
C ARG A 5 -13.71 -1.30 -4.17
N THR A 6 -12.43 -1.65 -4.19
CA THR A 6 -11.41 -0.86 -4.89
C THR A 6 -11.20 -1.35 -6.33
N GLY A 7 -10.69 -0.47 -7.19
CA GLY A 7 -10.22 -0.82 -8.52
C GLY A 7 -8.75 -1.25 -8.56
N ILE A 8 -8.07 -1.32 -7.40
CA ILE A 8 -6.68 -1.73 -7.27
C ILE A 8 -6.61 -3.26 -7.22
N GLU A 9 -5.93 -3.87 -8.18
CA GLU A 9 -6.03 -5.29 -8.50
C GLU A 9 -5.50 -6.23 -7.40
N TRP A 10 -4.62 -5.74 -6.54
CA TRP A 10 -3.93 -6.53 -5.53
C TRP A 10 -4.52 -6.39 -4.11
N THR A 11 -5.65 -5.68 -3.97
CA THR A 11 -6.31 -5.44 -2.67
C THR A 11 -7.84 -5.40 -2.80
N ASP A 12 -8.55 -5.63 -1.69
CA ASP A 12 -10.01 -5.74 -1.71
C ASP A 12 -10.70 -4.40 -1.36
N LYS A 13 -10.06 -3.64 -0.47
CA LYS A 13 -10.58 -2.39 0.10
C LYS A 13 -9.48 -1.36 0.26
N THR A 14 -9.88 -0.10 0.37
CA THR A 14 -8.99 0.97 0.82
C THR A 14 -9.52 1.57 2.10
N TRP A 15 -8.62 1.87 3.03
CA TRP A 15 -8.92 2.59 4.27
C TRP A 15 -8.06 3.84 4.33
N ASN A 16 -8.69 5.01 4.37
CA ASN A 16 -8.00 6.30 4.26
C ASN A 16 -8.26 7.18 5.51
N PRO A 17 -7.66 6.83 6.67
CA PRO A 17 -7.66 7.67 7.87
C PRO A 17 -6.90 8.99 7.69
N THR A 18 -6.11 9.13 6.64
CA THR A 18 -5.59 10.44 6.17
C THR A 18 -5.80 10.59 4.67
N THR A 19 -5.72 11.82 4.17
CA THR A 19 -5.64 12.14 2.73
C THR A 19 -4.68 13.32 2.52
N GLY A 20 -4.12 13.46 1.33
CA GLY A 20 -3.16 14.53 1.04
C GLY A 20 -1.73 14.16 1.43
N CYS A 21 -0.74 14.74 0.74
CA CYS A 21 0.68 14.42 0.91
C CYS A 21 1.57 15.44 0.20
N ASN A 22 2.83 15.55 0.61
CA ASN A 22 3.86 16.30 -0.10
C ASN A 22 4.69 15.40 -1.05
N LYS A 23 5.10 15.94 -2.20
CA LYS A 23 5.92 15.23 -3.20
C LYS A 23 7.38 15.15 -2.74
N ILE A 24 7.93 13.94 -2.66
CA ILE A 24 9.31 13.69 -2.20
C ILE A 24 10.18 12.92 -3.20
N SER A 25 9.64 12.61 -4.38
CA SER A 25 10.35 11.86 -5.40
C SER A 25 9.78 12.09 -6.81
N PRO A 26 10.53 11.72 -7.87
CA PRO A 26 10.02 11.69 -9.24
C PRO A 26 8.75 10.84 -9.42
N GLY A 27 8.55 9.81 -8.59
CA GLY A 27 7.34 8.99 -8.62
C GLY A 27 6.07 9.77 -8.21
N CYS A 28 6.22 10.86 -7.47
CA CYS A 28 5.10 11.70 -7.02
C CYS A 28 4.66 12.74 -8.06
N LEU A 29 5.41 12.93 -9.16
CA LEU A 29 5.22 14.08 -10.07
C LEU A 29 3.80 14.12 -10.67
N HIS A 30 3.26 12.98 -11.07
CA HIS A 30 1.92 12.82 -11.65
C HIS A 30 0.98 12.00 -10.76
N CYS A 31 1.04 12.25 -9.45
CA CYS A 31 0.25 11.52 -8.45
C CYS A 31 -1.26 11.49 -8.78
N TYR A 32 -1.83 10.30 -8.89
CA TYR A 32 -3.27 10.14 -9.14
C TYR A 32 -4.12 10.67 -7.98
N ALA A 33 -3.63 10.57 -6.74
CA ALA A 33 -4.36 11.03 -5.56
C ALA A 33 -4.55 12.55 -5.62
N GLU A 34 -3.51 13.31 -5.96
CA GLU A 34 -3.58 14.76 -6.18
C GLU A 34 -4.54 15.13 -7.33
N ALA A 35 -4.50 14.38 -8.44
CA ALA A 35 -5.42 14.61 -9.55
C ALA A 35 -6.89 14.35 -9.14
N LEU A 36 -7.14 13.35 -8.29
CA LEU A 36 -8.46 13.02 -7.77
C LEU A 36 -9.00 14.10 -6.83
N THR A 37 -8.16 14.72 -5.99
CA THR A 37 -8.63 15.80 -5.11
C THR A 37 -9.08 17.02 -5.91
N LYS A 38 -8.35 17.36 -6.99
CA LYS A 38 -8.74 18.40 -7.96
C LYS A 38 -10.02 18.07 -8.71
N ARG A 39 -10.27 16.79 -9.02
CA ARG A 39 -11.48 16.34 -9.73
C ARG A 39 -12.73 16.35 -8.85
N PHE A 40 -12.58 16.11 -7.55
CA PHE A 40 -13.70 15.99 -6.61
C PHE A 40 -13.55 16.94 -5.40
N PRO A 41 -13.51 18.27 -5.62
CA PRO A 41 -13.20 19.25 -4.57
C PRO A 41 -14.15 19.20 -3.37
N ASN A 42 -15.42 18.88 -3.58
CA ASN A 42 -16.41 18.74 -2.49
C ASN A 42 -16.07 17.61 -1.50
N ASN A 43 -15.34 16.59 -1.98
CA ASN A 43 -14.94 15.44 -1.17
C ASN A 43 -13.57 15.63 -0.51
N PHE A 44 -12.81 16.64 -0.97
CA PHE A 44 -11.46 16.97 -0.55
C PHE A 44 -11.37 18.49 -0.34
N LYS A 45 -12.03 18.98 0.72
CA LYS A 45 -12.16 20.43 1.01
C LYS A 45 -10.81 21.14 1.14
N ASN A 46 -9.79 20.43 1.62
CA ASN A 46 -8.42 20.93 1.77
C ASN A 46 -7.53 20.59 0.56
N GLY A 47 -8.12 20.23 -0.58
CA GLY A 47 -7.34 19.84 -1.76
C GLY A 47 -6.45 18.63 -1.49
N PHE A 48 -5.15 18.76 -1.80
CA PHE A 48 -4.14 17.71 -1.55
C PHE A 48 -3.29 17.98 -0.31
N ASP A 49 -3.65 18.98 0.50
CA ASP A 49 -2.99 19.23 1.77
C ASP A 49 -3.28 18.08 2.73
N LEU A 50 -2.29 17.73 3.56
CA LEU A 50 -2.46 16.65 4.53
C LEU A 50 -3.66 16.95 5.43
N THR A 51 -4.56 15.98 5.50
CA THR A 51 -5.78 16.05 6.32
C THR A 51 -5.94 14.75 7.07
N LEU A 52 -6.03 14.84 8.40
CA LEU A 52 -6.40 13.73 9.27
C LEU A 52 -7.91 13.52 9.26
N HIS A 53 -8.34 12.27 9.34
CA HIS A 53 -9.75 11.87 9.42
C HIS A 53 -10.01 10.95 10.62
N PRO A 54 -10.03 11.49 11.85
CA PRO A 54 -10.31 10.71 13.06
C PRO A 54 -11.64 9.96 13.00
N GLU A 55 -12.63 10.51 12.29
CA GLU A 55 -13.94 9.91 12.09
C GLU A 55 -13.87 8.58 11.32
N ARG A 56 -12.83 8.38 10.51
CA ARG A 56 -12.61 7.19 9.68
C ARG A 56 -11.80 6.10 10.39
N LEU A 57 -11.20 6.39 11.55
CA LEU A 57 -10.37 5.40 12.26
C LEU A 57 -11.15 4.12 12.56
N ALA A 58 -12.43 4.24 12.93
CA ALA A 58 -13.26 3.09 13.31
C ALA A 58 -13.91 2.34 12.13
N GLU A 59 -13.63 2.70 10.87
CA GLU A 59 -14.26 2.06 9.71
C GLU A 59 -14.00 0.56 9.62
N PRO A 60 -12.76 0.05 9.83
CA PRO A 60 -12.50 -1.38 9.71
C PRO A 60 -13.24 -2.25 10.73
N LEU A 61 -13.60 -1.69 11.90
CA LEU A 61 -14.41 -2.38 12.91
C LEU A 61 -15.79 -2.80 12.36
N LYS A 62 -16.27 -2.13 11.32
CA LYS A 62 -17.56 -2.39 10.69
C LYS A 62 -17.46 -3.45 9.58
N TRP A 63 -16.26 -3.77 9.11
CA TRP A 63 -16.04 -4.70 8.01
C TRP A 63 -15.88 -6.12 8.54
N ARG A 64 -16.90 -6.95 8.35
CA ARG A 64 -16.91 -8.31 8.90
C ARG A 64 -16.26 -9.34 7.99
N THR A 65 -16.25 -9.12 6.69
CA THR A 65 -15.64 -10.07 5.75
C THR A 65 -14.11 -9.90 5.77
N PRO A 66 -13.32 -10.95 6.02
CA PRO A 66 -11.87 -10.93 5.85
C PRO A 66 -11.48 -10.28 4.51
N SER A 67 -10.47 -9.43 4.52
CA SER A 67 -10.10 -8.61 3.35
C SER A 67 -8.67 -8.16 3.47
N ARG A 68 -8.00 -8.01 2.34
CA ARG A 68 -6.80 -7.18 2.19
C ARG A 68 -7.23 -5.72 2.08
N ILE A 69 -6.64 -4.86 2.89
CA ILE A 69 -6.99 -3.45 3.02
C ILE A 69 -5.75 -2.64 2.74
N PHE A 70 -5.74 -1.88 1.66
CA PHE A 70 -4.70 -0.89 1.40
C PHE A 70 -4.95 0.36 2.26
N VAL A 71 -4.01 0.65 3.17
CA VAL A 71 -4.06 1.80 4.07
C VAL A 71 -3.48 3.02 3.37
N ASN A 72 -4.19 4.14 3.42
CA ASN A 72 -3.80 5.43 2.86
C ASN A 72 -3.50 5.38 1.35
N SER A 73 -4.44 4.86 0.57
CA SER A 73 -4.41 4.98 -0.90
C SER A 73 -4.51 6.43 -1.42
N MET A 74 -4.60 7.44 -0.55
CA MET A 74 -4.75 8.85 -0.92
C MET A 74 -3.76 9.75 -0.18
N SER A 75 -2.76 9.17 0.49
CA SER A 75 -1.78 9.86 1.34
C SER A 75 -0.60 8.90 1.64
N ASP A 76 0.24 9.26 2.61
CA ASP A 76 1.27 8.37 3.17
C ASP A 76 1.10 8.37 4.69
N LEU A 77 0.97 7.19 5.33
CA LEU A 77 0.75 7.11 6.78
C LEU A 77 1.93 7.66 7.58
N PHE A 78 3.14 7.61 7.02
CA PHE A 78 4.36 8.10 7.66
C PHE A 78 4.76 9.49 7.13
N HIS A 79 3.79 10.30 6.70
CA HIS A 79 4.03 11.73 6.47
C HIS A 79 4.46 12.40 7.78
N GLU A 80 5.43 13.32 7.72
CA GLU A 80 6.05 13.96 8.90
C GLU A 80 5.05 14.70 9.80
N GLU A 81 4.01 15.26 9.19
CA GLU A 81 2.93 15.97 9.88
C GLU A 81 1.83 15.03 10.45
N VAL A 82 1.89 13.71 10.24
CA VAL A 82 0.97 12.77 10.89
C VAL A 82 1.48 12.49 12.31
N PRO A 83 0.72 12.84 13.36
CA PRO A 83 1.16 12.64 14.74
C PRO A 83 1.32 11.15 15.10
N LEU A 84 2.29 10.84 15.97
CA LEU A 84 2.55 9.47 16.41
C LEU A 84 1.33 8.83 17.09
N ASP A 85 0.62 9.57 17.93
CA ASP A 85 -0.60 9.10 18.61
C ASP A 85 -1.71 8.73 17.60
N PHE A 86 -1.81 9.47 16.48
CA PHE A 86 -2.70 9.12 15.38
C PHE A 86 -2.30 7.81 14.70
N ILE A 87 -1.00 7.60 14.44
CA ILE A 87 -0.48 6.33 13.87
C ILE A 87 -0.71 5.17 14.84
N GLN A 88 -0.48 5.38 16.14
CA GLN A 88 -0.78 4.38 17.17
C GLN A 88 -2.27 4.02 17.19
N ASN A 89 -3.17 4.99 17.02
CA ASN A 89 -4.61 4.73 16.91
C ASN A 89 -4.96 3.92 15.65
N VAL A 90 -4.28 4.14 14.52
CA VAL A 90 -4.40 3.27 13.33
C VAL A 90 -3.97 1.84 13.68
N PHE A 91 -2.83 1.66 14.34
CA PHE A 91 -2.30 0.35 14.72
C PHE A 91 -3.21 -0.38 15.73
N LYS A 92 -3.83 0.33 16.69
CA LYS A 92 -4.83 -0.24 17.61
C LYS A 92 -6.05 -0.79 16.86
N VAL A 93 -6.52 -0.12 15.81
CA VAL A 93 -7.62 -0.62 14.98
C VAL A 93 -7.20 -1.87 14.20
N ILE A 94 -5.97 -1.90 13.69
CA ILE A 94 -5.40 -3.08 13.02
C ILE A 94 -5.35 -4.27 13.97
N GLN A 95 -4.85 -4.07 15.19
CA GLN A 95 -4.82 -5.08 16.25
C GLN A 95 -6.21 -5.63 16.57
N ALA A 96 -7.20 -4.73 16.68
CA ALA A 96 -8.57 -5.08 16.99
C ALA A 96 -9.26 -5.89 15.87
N THR A 97 -8.73 -5.87 14.64
CA THR A 97 -9.38 -6.50 13.48
C THR A 97 -8.47 -7.55 12.82
N PRO A 98 -8.08 -8.61 13.55
CA PRO A 98 -7.08 -9.58 13.11
C PRO A 98 -7.52 -10.45 11.93
N TRP A 99 -8.79 -10.39 11.54
CA TRP A 99 -9.33 -11.09 10.37
C TRP A 99 -9.07 -10.36 9.05
N HIS A 100 -8.64 -9.10 9.09
CA HIS A 100 -8.14 -8.39 7.91
C HIS A 100 -6.64 -8.54 7.78
N ILE A 101 -6.11 -8.27 6.59
CA ILE A 101 -4.70 -7.94 6.34
C ILE A 101 -4.63 -6.48 5.93
N TYR A 102 -3.71 -5.74 6.52
CA TYR A 102 -3.47 -4.34 6.22
C TYR A 102 -2.18 -4.19 5.44
N GLN A 103 -2.29 -3.72 4.21
CA GLN A 103 -1.18 -3.39 3.33
C GLN A 103 -0.86 -1.90 3.55
N ILE A 104 0.27 -1.59 4.17
CA ILE A 104 0.76 -0.23 4.38
C ILE A 104 1.94 0.00 3.44
N LEU A 105 1.87 1.02 2.60
CA LEU A 105 2.91 1.38 1.64
C LEU A 105 3.40 2.81 1.92
N THR A 106 4.71 3.02 1.91
CA THR A 106 5.29 4.35 2.14
C THR A 106 6.43 4.69 1.18
N LYS A 107 6.63 5.98 0.93
CA LYS A 107 7.84 6.54 0.32
C LYS A 107 8.77 7.20 1.34
N ARG A 108 8.41 7.16 2.63
CA ARG A 108 9.11 7.79 3.77
C ARG A 108 9.60 6.75 4.78
N PRO A 109 10.40 5.75 4.36
CA PRO A 109 10.74 4.65 5.22
C PRO A 109 11.63 5.05 6.42
N GLU A 110 12.37 6.16 6.33
CA GLU A 110 13.17 6.68 7.44
C GLU A 110 12.28 7.07 8.63
N ARG A 111 11.13 7.70 8.33
CA ARG A 111 10.12 8.06 9.35
C ARG A 111 9.47 6.81 9.96
N LEU A 112 9.21 5.79 9.13
CA LEU A 112 8.76 4.48 9.60
C LEU A 112 9.79 3.84 10.55
N VAL A 113 11.09 3.84 10.20
CA VAL A 113 12.16 3.31 11.05
C VAL A 113 12.24 4.06 12.38
N GLU A 114 12.20 5.39 12.35
CA GLU A 114 12.22 6.25 13.54
C GLU A 114 11.06 5.93 14.50
N LEU A 115 9.86 5.70 13.95
CA LEU A 115 8.66 5.45 14.74
C LEU A 115 8.49 4.01 15.18
N ALA A 116 9.10 3.04 14.50
CA ALA A 116 8.91 1.62 14.74
C ALA A 116 9.05 1.18 16.22
N PRO A 117 9.99 1.70 17.02
CA PRO A 117 10.08 1.35 18.45
C PRO A 117 8.83 1.71 19.28
N ASN A 118 7.99 2.62 18.78
CA ASN A 118 6.78 3.11 19.46
C ASN A 118 5.48 2.52 18.88
N LEU A 119 5.58 1.51 18.00
CA LEU A 119 4.46 0.90 17.29
C LEU A 119 4.40 -0.61 17.54
N GLU A 120 3.19 -1.16 17.65
CA GLU A 120 2.97 -2.60 17.82
C GLU A 120 2.72 -3.29 16.48
N PHE A 121 3.73 -4.02 16.00
CA PHE A 121 3.62 -4.75 14.73
C PHE A 121 2.92 -6.10 14.91
N HIS A 122 1.71 -6.21 14.38
CA HIS A 122 0.91 -7.44 14.41
C HIS A 122 1.04 -8.25 13.11
N LYS A 123 0.70 -9.55 13.19
CA LYS A 123 0.81 -10.50 12.06
C LYS A 123 -0.03 -10.12 10.83
N ASN A 124 -1.07 -9.32 11.03
CA ASN A 124 -1.92 -8.81 9.96
C ASN A 124 -1.44 -7.48 9.35
N ILE A 125 -0.21 -7.04 9.66
CA ILE A 125 0.43 -5.90 9.00
C ILE A 125 1.39 -6.42 7.94
N TRP A 126 1.12 -6.01 6.70
CA TRP A 126 2.01 -6.15 5.56
C TRP A 126 2.55 -4.76 5.26
N LEU A 127 3.87 -4.64 5.21
CA LEU A 127 4.54 -3.35 5.12
C LEU A 127 5.38 -3.29 3.86
N GLY A 128 5.32 -2.17 3.17
CA GLY A 128 6.05 -2.01 1.94
C GLY A 128 6.56 -0.61 1.70
N VAL A 129 7.51 -0.53 0.77
CA VAL A 129 8.09 0.72 0.30
C VAL A 129 7.91 0.85 -1.20
N SER A 130 7.73 2.08 -1.70
CA SER A 130 7.79 2.29 -3.13
C SER A 130 9.23 2.48 -3.61
N VAL A 131 9.58 1.88 -4.74
CA VAL A 131 10.89 1.99 -5.39
C VAL A 131 10.68 2.30 -6.87
N GLU A 132 10.54 3.59 -7.18
CA GLU A 132 10.23 4.05 -8.54
C GLU A 132 11.42 4.00 -9.52
N ASN A 133 12.66 4.07 -9.05
CA ASN A 133 13.88 3.98 -9.87
C ASN A 133 15.09 3.62 -9.00
N GLN A 134 16.25 3.38 -9.65
CA GLN A 134 17.47 2.90 -8.99
C GLN A 134 17.96 3.80 -7.84
N ASN A 135 17.68 5.12 -7.88
CA ASN A 135 18.12 6.03 -6.82
C ASN A 135 17.37 5.83 -5.50
N TYR A 136 16.26 5.07 -5.50
CA TYR A 136 15.42 4.84 -4.32
C TYR A 136 15.44 3.39 -3.83
N VAL A 137 16.34 2.54 -4.34
CA VAL A 137 16.46 1.14 -3.87
C VAL A 137 16.90 1.04 -2.41
N SER A 138 17.59 2.06 -1.87
CA SER A 138 17.98 2.11 -0.45
C SER A 138 16.79 2.11 0.52
N ARG A 139 15.58 2.45 0.05
CA ARG A 139 14.35 2.34 0.84
C ARG A 139 14.08 0.90 1.28
N ILE A 140 14.54 -0.09 0.51
CA ILE A 140 14.41 -1.51 0.81
C ILE A 140 15.19 -1.85 2.11
N ASP A 141 16.36 -1.25 2.30
CA ASP A 141 17.16 -1.47 3.51
C ASP A 141 16.50 -0.88 4.76
N CYS A 142 15.79 0.25 4.62
CA CYS A 142 14.99 0.79 5.71
C CYS A 142 13.81 -0.15 6.06
N LEU A 143 13.14 -0.73 5.07
CA LEU A 143 12.06 -1.69 5.31
C LEU A 143 12.53 -2.95 6.08
N ARG A 144 13.79 -3.36 5.89
CA ARG A 144 14.38 -4.50 6.63
C ARG A 144 14.62 -4.22 8.10
N GLN A 145 14.78 -2.95 8.48
CA GLN A 145 15.07 -2.55 9.87
C GLN A 145 13.84 -2.61 10.79
N VAL A 146 12.64 -2.70 10.22
CA VAL A 146 11.39 -2.72 10.99
C VAL A 146 10.75 -4.10 11.02
N PRO A 147 10.06 -4.47 12.11
CA PRO A 147 9.29 -5.71 12.16
C PRO A 147 8.16 -5.70 11.12
N ALA A 148 8.05 -6.78 10.35
CA ALA A 148 6.93 -6.99 9.45
C ALA A 148 6.74 -8.49 9.24
N SER A 149 5.48 -8.95 9.18
CA SER A 149 5.18 -10.34 8.83
C SER A 149 5.23 -10.61 7.34
N VAL A 150 5.05 -9.56 6.53
CA VAL A 150 5.27 -9.55 5.08
C VAL A 150 5.88 -8.21 4.71
N ARG A 151 6.97 -8.25 3.94
CA ARG A 151 7.64 -7.09 3.34
C ARG A 151 7.38 -7.10 1.85
N PHE A 152 6.87 -5.99 1.32
CA PHE A 152 6.61 -5.87 -0.11
C PHE A 152 7.20 -4.62 -0.75
N LEU A 153 7.53 -4.71 -2.03
CA LEU A 153 7.98 -3.58 -2.83
C LEU A 153 6.86 -3.19 -3.79
N SER A 154 6.61 -1.89 -3.91
CA SER A 154 5.81 -1.35 -5.00
C SER A 154 6.73 -0.57 -5.93
N CYS A 155 7.15 -1.19 -7.00
CA CYS A 155 7.93 -0.55 -8.06
C CYS A 155 6.99 0.26 -8.95
N GLU A 156 6.35 1.29 -8.36
CA GLU A 156 5.28 2.08 -8.97
C GLU A 156 5.35 3.60 -8.66
N PRO A 157 5.19 4.46 -9.69
CA PRO A 157 5.36 4.09 -11.10
C PRO A 157 6.79 3.61 -11.34
N LEU A 158 7.00 2.58 -12.16
CA LEU A 158 8.35 2.17 -12.56
C LEU A 158 8.91 3.18 -13.58
N LEU A 159 10.02 3.84 -13.23
CA LEU A 159 10.64 4.94 -13.98
C LEU A 159 12.06 4.62 -14.44
N GLY A 160 12.47 3.36 -14.40
CA GLY A 160 13.78 2.89 -14.84
C GLY A 160 14.02 1.44 -14.43
N SER A 161 15.12 0.86 -14.92
CA SER A 161 15.58 -0.45 -14.46
C SER A 161 15.95 -0.42 -12.98
N LEU A 162 15.78 -1.58 -12.33
CA LEU A 162 16.04 -1.75 -10.90
C LEU A 162 16.88 -3.01 -10.69
N ASN A 163 18.03 -2.88 -10.04
CA ASN A 163 18.73 -4.01 -9.44
C ASN A 163 18.30 -4.09 -7.97
N LEU A 164 17.52 -5.11 -7.63
CA LEU A 164 16.89 -5.28 -6.32
C LEU A 164 17.65 -6.31 -5.50
N ASN A 165 18.07 -5.92 -4.29
CA ASN A 165 18.32 -6.91 -3.25
C ASN A 165 16.95 -7.37 -2.74
N LEU A 166 16.60 -8.65 -2.96
CA LEU A 166 15.33 -9.24 -2.53
C LEU A 166 15.42 -10.08 -1.25
N GLU A 167 16.58 -10.08 -0.58
CA GLU A 167 16.72 -10.75 0.72
C GLU A 167 15.68 -10.21 1.72
N ASN A 168 14.95 -11.12 2.37
CA ASN A 168 13.87 -10.81 3.31
C ASN A 168 12.73 -9.96 2.72
N ILE A 169 12.47 -10.08 1.41
CA ILE A 169 11.31 -9.50 0.73
C ILE A 169 10.39 -10.63 0.28
N ASP A 170 9.09 -10.47 0.51
CA ASP A 170 8.09 -11.51 0.27
C ASP A 170 7.28 -11.28 -1.01
N TRP A 171 7.23 -10.03 -1.49
CA TRP A 171 6.39 -9.66 -2.63
C TRP A 171 6.89 -8.44 -3.38
N VAL A 172 6.83 -8.47 -4.70
CA VAL A 172 7.13 -7.33 -5.57
C VAL A 172 5.97 -7.06 -6.50
N ILE A 173 5.48 -5.83 -6.47
CA ILE A 173 4.42 -5.31 -7.34
C ILE A 173 5.05 -4.35 -8.34
N VAL A 174 4.83 -4.58 -9.63
CA VAL A 174 5.34 -3.72 -10.70
C VAL A 174 4.20 -3.11 -11.50
N GLY A 175 4.29 -1.81 -11.77
CA GLY A 175 3.27 -1.09 -12.52
C GLY A 175 3.75 0.23 -13.11
N GLY A 176 3.29 0.52 -14.33
CA GLY A 176 3.54 1.78 -14.99
C GLY A 176 2.63 2.92 -14.51
N GLU A 177 3.04 4.14 -14.84
CA GLU A 177 2.31 5.35 -14.46
C GLU A 177 0.95 5.44 -15.16
N SER A 178 -0.03 6.04 -14.50
CA SER A 178 -1.38 6.23 -15.04
C SER A 178 -1.78 7.69 -15.02
N GLY A 179 -2.55 8.10 -16.02
CA GLY A 179 -3.15 9.44 -16.12
C GLY A 179 -2.74 10.20 -17.38
N GLN A 180 -3.19 11.45 -17.47
CA GLN A 180 -3.00 12.26 -18.68
C GLN A 180 -1.54 12.55 -19.01
N LYS A 181 -0.67 12.55 -17.99
CA LYS A 181 0.77 12.80 -18.11
C LYS A 181 1.61 11.56 -17.80
N HIS A 182 1.06 10.36 -18.02
CA HIS A 182 1.79 9.12 -17.74
C HIS A 182 3.10 9.06 -18.53
N ARG A 183 4.18 8.70 -17.84
CA ARG A 183 5.46 8.38 -18.45
C ARG A 183 5.46 6.92 -18.93
N PRO A 184 6.08 6.63 -20.09
CA PRO A 184 6.19 5.26 -20.59
C PRO A 184 7.09 4.43 -19.67
N MET A 185 6.77 3.14 -19.57
CA MET A 185 7.56 2.13 -18.89
C MET A 185 8.02 1.11 -19.94
N SER A 186 9.30 0.73 -19.91
CA SER A 186 9.83 -0.34 -20.76
C SER A 186 9.43 -1.71 -20.19
N ILE A 187 9.05 -2.63 -21.07
CA ILE A 187 8.64 -3.99 -20.68
C ILE A 187 9.85 -4.79 -20.21
N GLU A 188 11.02 -4.54 -20.80
CA GLU A 188 12.29 -5.17 -20.44
C GLU A 188 12.64 -4.93 -18.97
N TRP A 189 12.31 -3.76 -18.39
CA TRP A 189 12.48 -3.51 -16.96
C TRP A 189 11.56 -4.38 -16.10
N VAL A 190 10.34 -4.66 -16.57
CA VAL A 190 9.38 -5.52 -15.87
C VAL A 190 9.82 -6.98 -15.93
N GLU A 191 10.29 -7.43 -17.10
CA GLU A 191 10.83 -8.77 -17.32
C GLU A 191 12.05 -9.03 -16.44
N ASP A 192 12.97 -8.08 -16.36
CA ASP A 192 14.15 -8.17 -15.49
C ASP A 192 13.77 -8.27 -14.01
N ILE A 193 12.82 -7.46 -13.53
CA ILE A 193 12.32 -7.55 -12.15
C ILE A 193 11.61 -8.89 -11.89
N ARG A 194 10.81 -9.38 -12.85
CA ARG A 194 10.18 -10.71 -12.76
C ARG A 194 11.26 -11.78 -12.58
N ASP A 195 12.30 -11.77 -13.39
CA ASP A 195 13.36 -12.78 -13.35
C ASP A 195 14.16 -12.73 -12.05
N GLN A 196 14.42 -11.53 -11.52
CA GLN A 196 14.98 -11.35 -10.18
C GLN A 196 14.08 -11.99 -9.11
N CYS A 197 12.76 -11.77 -9.18
CA CYS A 197 11.80 -12.36 -8.24
C CYS A 197 11.76 -13.89 -8.33
N GLN A 198 11.69 -14.45 -9.55
CA GLN A 198 11.69 -15.91 -9.75
C GLN A 198 12.98 -16.54 -9.23
N LYS A 199 14.13 -15.92 -9.47
CA LYS A 199 15.43 -16.39 -8.96
C LYS A 199 15.52 -16.35 -7.43
N ALA A 200 14.87 -15.37 -6.81
CA ALA A 200 14.85 -15.19 -5.36
C ALA A 200 13.67 -15.91 -4.66
N GLU A 201 12.83 -16.62 -5.42
CA GLU A 201 11.59 -17.26 -4.92
C GLU A 201 10.64 -16.26 -4.22
N VAL A 202 10.58 -15.03 -4.74
CA VAL A 202 9.72 -13.94 -4.24
C VAL A 202 8.48 -13.82 -5.12
N ALA A 203 7.31 -13.65 -4.50
CA ALA A 203 6.05 -13.50 -5.26
C ALA A 203 6.09 -12.25 -6.15
N PHE A 204 5.70 -12.40 -7.41
CA PHE A 204 5.68 -11.34 -8.40
C PHE A 204 4.26 -10.99 -8.88
N PHE A 205 3.90 -9.71 -8.78
CA PHE A 205 2.62 -9.19 -9.25
C PHE A 205 2.85 -8.11 -10.32
N PHE A 206 2.44 -8.41 -11.56
CA PHE A 206 2.39 -7.40 -12.61
C PHE A 206 1.01 -6.75 -12.66
N LYS A 207 0.96 -5.49 -12.25
CA LYS A 207 -0.28 -4.74 -12.14
C LYS A 207 -0.74 -4.23 -13.50
N GLN A 208 0.12 -3.48 -14.20
CA GLN A 208 -0.24 -2.82 -15.45
C GLN A 208 0.98 -2.22 -16.18
N VAL A 209 0.91 -2.09 -17.50
CA VAL A 209 1.90 -1.34 -18.30
C VAL A 209 1.82 0.17 -18.05
N GLY A 210 0.67 0.69 -17.62
CA GLY A 210 0.40 2.12 -17.49
C GLY A 210 -0.36 2.68 -18.69
N GLY A 211 -0.60 3.99 -18.71
CA GLY A 211 -1.32 4.65 -19.80
C GLY A 211 -2.29 5.74 -19.34
N ARG A 212 -3.12 6.24 -20.28
CA ARG A 212 -4.10 7.32 -20.00
C ARG A 212 -5.08 6.97 -18.87
N THR A 213 -5.41 5.69 -18.75
CA THR A 213 -6.16 5.11 -17.62
C THR A 213 -5.36 3.94 -17.06
N SER A 214 -5.64 3.51 -15.84
CA SER A 214 -4.94 2.37 -15.20
C SER A 214 -4.98 1.10 -16.07
N LYS A 215 -6.08 0.88 -16.78
CA LYS A 215 -6.27 -0.34 -17.59
C LYS A 215 -5.82 -0.22 -19.04
N ALA A 216 -5.35 0.95 -19.48
CA ALA A 216 -5.12 1.24 -20.90
C ALA A 216 -4.05 0.34 -21.54
N GLY A 217 -2.91 0.15 -20.87
CA GLY A 217 -1.82 -0.70 -21.36
C GLY A 217 -1.97 -2.18 -21.04
N GLY A 218 -3.04 -2.59 -20.36
CA GLY A 218 -3.25 -3.98 -19.95
C GLY A 218 -2.25 -4.45 -18.88
N ARG A 219 -2.30 -5.75 -18.60
CA ARG A 219 -1.53 -6.42 -17.52
C ARG A 219 -0.94 -7.77 -17.94
N LEU A 220 -0.76 -7.96 -19.24
CA LEU A 220 -0.11 -9.14 -19.79
C LEU A 220 1.39 -8.88 -19.86
N LEU A 221 2.17 -9.85 -19.39
CA LEU A 221 3.62 -9.94 -19.56
C LEU A 221 3.89 -11.33 -20.13
N ASP A 222 4.50 -11.41 -21.31
CA ASP A 222 4.66 -12.64 -22.11
C ASP A 222 3.35 -13.39 -22.37
N GLY A 223 2.27 -12.66 -22.63
CA GLY A 223 0.95 -13.24 -22.89
C GLY A 223 0.28 -13.86 -21.65
N LYS A 224 0.84 -13.70 -20.45
CA LYS A 224 0.29 -14.22 -19.19
C LYS A 224 0.01 -13.09 -18.18
N ILE A 225 -0.97 -13.32 -17.31
CA ILE A 225 -1.21 -12.49 -16.12
C ILE A 225 -0.32 -12.98 -14.97
N TRP A 226 0.41 -12.06 -14.35
CA TRP A 226 1.20 -12.33 -13.15
C TRP A 226 0.51 -11.69 -11.95
N ASP A 227 -0.09 -12.53 -11.10
CA ASP A 227 -0.89 -12.12 -9.94
C ASP A 227 -0.55 -12.90 -8.67
N GLU A 228 0.73 -13.29 -8.55
CA GLU A 228 1.22 -14.03 -7.40
C GLU A 228 1.06 -13.22 -6.10
N MET A 229 0.91 -13.95 -5.01
CA MET A 229 0.70 -13.41 -3.66
C MET A 229 1.59 -14.17 -2.67
N PRO A 230 2.07 -13.53 -1.60
CA PRO A 230 2.78 -14.22 -0.53
C PRO A 230 1.98 -15.38 0.06
N ASP A 231 2.67 -16.45 0.47
CA ASP A 231 2.06 -17.60 1.16
C ASP A 231 1.28 -17.21 2.42
N ALA A 232 1.68 -16.12 3.08
CA ALA A 232 0.97 -15.52 4.19
C ALA A 232 -0.52 -15.22 3.85
N TRP A 233 -0.84 -14.88 2.60
CA TRP A 233 -2.23 -14.71 2.16
C TRP A 233 -3.00 -16.02 2.25
N GLN A 234 -2.44 -17.12 1.75
CA GLN A 234 -3.10 -18.42 1.75
C GLN A 234 -3.30 -18.93 3.18
N GLN A 235 -2.31 -18.73 4.05
CA GLN A 235 -2.40 -19.06 5.47
C GLN A 235 -3.50 -18.24 6.17
N HIS A 236 -3.57 -16.94 5.90
CA HIS A 236 -4.60 -16.07 6.46
C HIS A 236 -6.00 -16.46 5.96
N TYR A 237 -6.13 -16.76 4.67
CA TYR A 237 -7.39 -17.21 4.08
C TYR A 237 -7.85 -18.54 4.67
N LYS A 238 -6.95 -19.51 4.86
CA LYS A 238 -7.26 -20.78 5.56
C LYS A 238 -7.76 -20.56 6.99
N LYS A 239 -7.19 -19.58 7.70
CA LYS A 239 -7.57 -19.27 9.09
C LYS A 239 -8.93 -18.57 9.19
N TRP A 240 -9.17 -17.55 8.37
CA TRP A 240 -10.33 -16.65 8.53
C TRP A 240 -11.46 -16.90 7.54
N GLY A 241 -11.18 -17.59 6.43
CA GLY A 241 -12.11 -17.84 5.35
C GLY A 241 -12.56 -16.59 4.59
N ALA A 242 -13.67 -16.70 3.86
CA ALA A 242 -14.28 -15.61 3.09
C ALA A 242 -15.60 -15.10 3.69
N TYR A 243 -15.99 -15.59 4.87
CA TYR A 243 -17.31 -15.33 5.44
C TYR A 243 -17.28 -14.20 6.47
N PRO A 244 -18.40 -13.47 6.65
CA PRO A 244 -18.49 -12.42 7.67
C PRO A 244 -18.23 -12.96 9.09
N GLN A 245 -17.28 -12.34 9.78
CA GLN A 245 -17.00 -12.60 11.18
C GLN A 245 -18.18 -12.18 12.07
N LYS A 246 -18.49 -12.98 13.09
CA LYS A 246 -19.57 -12.70 14.05
C LYS A 246 -19.18 -11.67 15.13
N LEU A 247 -17.90 -11.33 15.21
CA LEU A 247 -17.35 -10.40 16.19
C LEU A 247 -17.91 -8.98 15.98
N ARG A 248 -18.34 -8.35 17.08
CA ARG A 248 -18.74 -6.93 17.13
C ARG A 248 -17.80 -6.22 18.09
N ILE A 249 -16.90 -5.40 17.55
CA ILE A 249 -16.01 -4.56 18.34
C ILE A 249 -16.57 -3.15 18.34
N LYS A 250 -16.73 -2.57 19.53
CA LYS A 250 -17.26 -1.23 19.71
C LYS A 250 -16.13 -0.20 19.63
N LYS A 251 -16.42 1.02 19.15
CA LYS A 251 -15.39 2.08 19.04
C LYS A 251 -14.87 2.49 20.42
N GLU A 252 -15.78 2.52 21.40
CA GLU A 252 -15.51 2.93 22.78
C GLU A 252 -14.48 2.03 23.47
N SER A 253 -14.36 0.76 23.07
CA SER A 253 -13.39 -0.16 23.68
C SER A 253 -11.95 0.09 23.28
N LEU A 254 -11.69 0.97 22.30
CA LEU A 254 -10.34 1.28 21.81
C LEU A 254 -9.80 2.63 22.30
N GLY A 255 -10.58 3.38 23.10
CA GLY A 255 -10.15 4.68 23.62
C GLY A 255 -9.78 5.69 22.52
N LEU A 256 -10.33 5.53 21.31
CA LEU A 256 -10.05 6.40 20.17
C LEU A 256 -10.69 7.76 20.43
N THR A 257 -9.88 8.76 20.81
CA THR A 257 -10.30 10.16 20.88
C THR A 257 -10.64 10.66 19.48
N ALA A 258 -11.73 11.41 19.36
CA ALA A 258 -12.14 12.06 18.12
C ALA A 258 -11.22 13.23 17.79
#